data_AF-A0A8D2GZJ5-F1
#
_entry.id   AF-A0A8D2GZJ5-F1
#
_cell.length_a   1.000
_cell.length_b   1.000
_cell.length_c   1.000
_cell.angle_alpha   90.00
_cell.angle_beta   90.00
_cell.angle_gamma   90.00
#
_symmetry.space_group_name_H-M   'P 1'
#
loop_
_entity.id
_entity.type
_entity.pdbx_description
1 polymer ?
#
loop_
_entity_poly.entity_id
_entity_poly.type
_entity_poly.pdbx_seq_one_letter_code
_entity_poly.pdbx_strand_id
1 'polypeptide(L)'
;MACTQAGERTAIYCLTQSEWKLDEATASFFQTPDVFHRESMRDAVDQRKLEQLYGRYKDPQDGDRIGIDGIQQFCDDLRLDPTSVSVLVIAWKFRAATQCEFSRKEFMDGMTELGCDTTEKLRTLLPSLEQELQDSVKFKDFYQFTFTFAKNPGQKGLDFWCLDDLYREMVRCYVEAIEKLPERRPDPATVEGCSLLKPDNYLLAWHTPFSEKGSGFGAATKAMCIGMRYWKPERLGTLIEVSIECGRMTHNHPTGFLGSLCTALFASYAVQGKPLVQWGRDMLKVVPRAEEYCRKTIRHMAEYQEHWFYFEAKWQFYLEERKISEDSGNEATFPENYDAEERDKTYKKWSSEGRGGRRGHDAPMIAYDALLAAGGSWTELCQRAMLHGGEPPARDTGPPMGPLGRPLPPAHW
;
A
#
# COMPACT_ATOMS: atom_id res chain seq x y z
N MET A 1 -14.73 12.99 53.42
CA MET A 1 -15.85 13.75 52.83
C MET A 1 -16.94 14.01 53.85
N ALA A 2 -17.71 13.01 54.31
CA ALA A 2 -18.77 13.23 55.32
C ALA A 2 -18.27 13.84 56.63
N CYS A 3 -17.10 13.39 57.13
CA CYS A 3 -16.52 13.88 58.38
C CYS A 3 -15.76 15.20 58.24
N THR A 4 -15.15 15.45 57.08
CA THR A 4 -14.21 16.56 56.87
C THR A 4 -14.81 17.74 56.10
N GLN A 5 -15.97 17.58 55.48
CA GLN A 5 -16.57 18.51 54.50
C GLN A 5 -15.62 18.88 53.34
N ALA A 6 -14.51 18.17 53.18
CA ALA A 6 -13.56 18.37 52.10
C ALA A 6 -14.14 17.86 50.77
N GLY A 7 -13.85 18.58 49.69
CA GLY A 7 -14.17 18.15 48.33
C GLY A 7 -13.43 16.85 47.96
N GLU A 8 -13.95 16.16 46.94
CA GLU A 8 -13.49 14.82 46.54
C GLU A 8 -11.98 14.76 46.23
N ARG A 9 -11.44 15.73 45.47
CA ARG A 9 -10.00 15.79 45.15
C ARG A 9 -9.13 15.92 46.40
N THR A 10 -9.51 16.77 47.34
CA THR A 10 -8.78 16.95 48.59
C THR A 10 -8.85 15.68 49.45
N ALA A 11 -10.01 15.00 49.46
CA ALA A 11 -10.16 13.73 50.17
C ALA A 11 -9.28 12.61 49.57
N ILE A 12 -9.23 12.49 48.24
CA ILE A 12 -8.37 11.52 47.53
C ILE A 12 -6.89 11.82 47.80
N TYR A 13 -6.49 13.09 47.75
CA TYR A 13 -5.11 13.49 48.04
C TYR A 13 -4.69 13.12 49.47
N CYS A 14 -5.50 13.46 50.48
CA CYS A 14 -5.20 13.11 51.88
C CYS A 14 -5.12 11.59 52.10
N LEU A 15 -6.00 10.82 51.46
CA LEU A 15 -5.96 9.35 51.53
C LEU A 15 -4.72 8.78 50.87
N THR A 16 -4.31 9.33 49.72
CA THR A 16 -3.11 8.88 48.99
C THR A 16 -1.85 9.10 49.82
N GLN A 17 -1.73 10.25 50.50
CA GLN A 17 -0.60 10.55 51.39
C GLN A 17 -0.58 9.70 52.68
N SER A 18 -1.72 9.11 53.04
CA SER A 18 -1.87 8.30 54.26
C SER A 18 -2.02 6.80 53.95
N GLU A 19 -1.55 6.36 52.78
CA GLU A 19 -1.64 4.96 52.33
C GLU A 19 -3.06 4.37 52.45
N TRP A 20 -4.07 5.19 52.16
CA TRP A 20 -5.50 4.84 52.23
C TRP A 20 -6.02 4.49 53.63
N LYS A 21 -5.28 4.79 54.69
CA LYS A 21 -5.74 4.64 56.07
C LYS A 21 -6.60 5.84 56.46
N LEU A 22 -7.89 5.58 56.62
CA LEU A 22 -8.89 6.63 56.85
C LEU A 22 -8.60 7.44 58.11
N ASP A 23 -8.28 6.77 59.23
CA ASP A 23 -8.07 7.44 60.52
C ASP A 23 -6.87 8.40 60.49
N GLU A 24 -5.76 7.95 59.90
CA GLU A 24 -4.54 8.75 59.70
C GLU A 24 -4.80 9.95 58.76
N ALA A 25 -5.53 9.72 57.66
CA ALA A 25 -5.89 10.76 56.70
C ALA A 25 -6.79 11.84 57.33
N THR A 26 -7.78 11.45 58.14
CA THR A 26 -8.63 12.41 58.85
C THR A 26 -7.86 13.17 59.92
N ALA A 27 -7.01 12.50 60.70
CA ALA A 27 -6.22 13.16 61.73
C ALA A 27 -5.25 14.18 61.12
N SER A 28 -4.59 13.83 60.01
CA SER A 28 -3.70 14.72 59.27
C SER A 28 -4.46 15.92 58.69
N PHE A 29 -5.64 15.69 58.09
CA PHE A 29 -6.47 16.76 57.53
C PHE A 29 -6.88 17.81 58.58
N PHE A 30 -7.27 17.39 59.78
CA PHE A 30 -7.67 18.33 60.85
C PHE A 30 -6.49 19.04 61.52
N GLN A 31 -5.27 18.49 61.45
CA GLN A 31 -4.08 19.16 61.98
C GLN A 31 -3.57 20.27 61.06
N THR A 32 -3.64 20.10 59.73
CA THR A 32 -3.14 21.08 58.76
C THR A 32 -4.07 21.28 57.55
N PRO A 33 -5.33 21.72 57.75
CA PRO A 33 -6.33 21.83 56.69
C PRO A 33 -5.93 22.79 55.56
N ASP A 34 -5.21 23.87 55.88
CA ASP A 34 -4.77 24.86 54.89
C ASP A 34 -3.75 24.30 53.89
N VAL A 35 -2.87 23.39 54.31
CA VAL A 35 -1.83 22.80 53.43
C VAL A 35 -2.48 21.91 52.38
N PHE A 36 -3.41 21.04 52.81
CA PHE A 36 -4.12 20.14 51.91
C PHE A 36 -5.05 20.87 50.94
N HIS A 37 -5.66 21.98 51.36
CA HIS A 37 -6.42 22.83 50.44
C HIS A 37 -5.52 23.57 49.45
N ARG A 38 -4.35 24.08 49.88
CA ARG A 38 -3.43 24.85 49.00
C ARG A 38 -2.71 23.96 48.00
N GLU A 39 -2.34 22.74 48.38
CA GLU A 39 -1.73 21.75 47.47
C GLU A 39 -2.77 21.18 46.52
N SER A 40 -3.98 20.86 46.99
CA SER A 40 -5.11 20.46 46.13
C SER A 40 -5.51 21.54 45.11
N MET A 41 -5.22 22.81 45.39
CA MET A 41 -5.48 23.95 44.49
C MET A 41 -4.28 24.31 43.59
N ARG A 42 -3.06 23.87 43.92
CA ARG A 42 -1.85 24.13 43.12
C ARG A 42 -1.83 23.36 41.80
N ASP A 43 -2.50 22.21 41.76
CA ASP A 43 -2.66 21.35 40.58
C ASP A 43 -4.00 21.56 39.86
N ALA A 44 -4.73 22.64 40.20
CA ALA A 44 -5.94 23.01 39.48
C ALA A 44 -5.57 23.79 38.21
N VAL A 45 -6.01 23.29 37.06
CA VAL A 45 -5.83 23.92 35.74
C VAL A 45 -6.62 25.22 35.69
N ASP A 46 -5.95 26.34 35.39
CA ASP A 46 -6.61 27.63 35.20
C ASP A 46 -7.34 27.65 33.85
N GLN A 47 -8.65 27.40 33.90
CA GLN A 47 -9.53 27.34 32.72
C GLN A 47 -9.47 28.61 31.86
N ARG A 48 -9.23 29.80 32.45
CA ARG A 48 -9.15 31.04 31.67
C ARG A 48 -7.85 31.12 30.87
N LYS A 49 -6.74 30.69 31.47
CA LYS A 49 -5.44 30.62 30.77
C LYS A 49 -5.46 29.57 29.66
N LEU A 50 -6.06 28.43 29.93
CA LEU A 50 -6.21 27.38 28.93
C LEU A 50 -7.06 27.84 27.74
N GLU A 51 -8.15 28.57 27.98
CA GLU A 51 -8.96 29.17 26.90
C GLU A 51 -8.17 30.18 26.07
N GLN A 52 -7.37 31.03 26.72
CA GLN A 52 -6.50 31.99 26.02
C GLN A 52 -5.44 31.27 25.18
N LEU A 53 -4.90 30.16 25.71
CA LEU A 53 -3.94 29.33 25.00
C LEU A 53 -4.56 28.68 23.77
N TYR A 54 -5.76 28.09 23.88
CA TYR A 54 -6.50 27.58 22.74
C TYR A 54 -6.74 28.67 21.69
N GLY A 55 -7.12 29.87 22.14
CA GLY A 55 -7.34 31.04 21.28
C GLY A 55 -6.11 31.48 20.47
N ARG A 56 -4.89 31.11 20.89
CA ARG A 56 -3.65 31.39 20.17
C ARG A 56 -3.43 30.47 18.97
N TYR A 57 -3.95 29.25 19.02
CA TYR A 57 -3.70 28.22 17.99
C TYR A 57 -4.91 27.91 17.12
N LYS A 58 -6.12 28.29 17.54
CA LYS A 58 -7.34 28.01 16.77
C LYS A 58 -7.28 28.60 15.35
N ASP A 59 -7.92 27.90 14.41
CA ASP A 59 -8.03 28.33 13.02
C ASP A 59 -8.85 29.63 12.93
N PRO A 60 -8.36 30.69 12.25
CA PRO A 60 -9.12 31.93 12.06
C PRO A 60 -10.44 31.74 11.31
N GLN A 61 -10.53 30.70 10.47
CA GLN A 61 -11.73 30.38 9.68
C GLN A 61 -12.67 29.42 10.41
N ASP A 62 -12.18 28.68 11.40
CA ASP A 62 -12.97 27.73 12.17
C ASP A 62 -12.55 27.71 13.65
N GLY A 63 -13.33 28.41 14.46
CA GLY A 63 -13.03 28.63 15.87
C GLY A 63 -13.10 27.40 16.76
N ASP A 64 -13.57 26.25 16.26
CA ASP A 64 -13.69 25.00 17.01
C ASP A 64 -12.60 23.97 16.65
N ARG A 65 -11.61 24.33 15.83
CA ARG A 65 -10.43 23.50 15.55
C ARG A 65 -9.12 24.28 15.58
N ILE A 66 -8.04 23.55 15.81
CA ILE A 66 -6.66 23.96 15.56
C ILE A 66 -6.26 23.24 14.27
N GLY A 67 -6.09 23.97 13.17
CA GLY A 67 -5.62 23.43 11.89
C GLY A 67 -4.10 23.34 11.80
N ILE A 68 -3.59 23.01 10.61
CA ILE A 68 -2.16 22.75 10.35
C ILE A 68 -1.25 23.89 10.83
N ASP A 69 -1.61 25.14 10.53
CA ASP A 69 -0.83 26.32 10.93
C ASP A 69 -0.77 26.48 12.46
N GLY A 70 -1.88 26.18 13.14
CA GLY A 70 -1.98 26.20 14.59
C GLY A 70 -1.17 25.09 15.26
N ILE A 71 -1.17 23.89 14.68
CA ILE A 71 -0.32 22.77 15.11
C ILE A 71 1.16 23.13 14.96
N GLN A 72 1.56 23.73 13.84
CA GLN A 72 2.94 24.16 13.63
C GLN A 72 3.37 25.17 14.70
N GLN A 73 2.56 26.21 14.93
CA GLN A 73 2.80 27.21 15.96
C GLN A 73 2.89 26.59 17.37
N PHE A 74 2.04 25.61 17.67
CA PHE A 74 2.05 24.90 18.94
C PHE A 74 3.34 24.07 19.15
N CYS A 75 3.78 23.35 18.11
CA CYS A 75 5.06 22.63 18.12
C CYS A 75 6.24 23.57 18.30
N ASP A 76 6.24 24.73 17.65
CA ASP A 76 7.30 25.74 17.78
C ASP A 76 7.38 26.29 19.23
N ASP A 77 6.24 26.61 19.84
CA ASP A 77 6.17 27.08 21.23
C ASP A 77 6.63 25.99 22.24
N LEU A 78 6.38 24.71 21.92
CA LEU A 78 6.90 23.56 22.67
C LEU A 78 8.37 23.23 22.37
N ARG A 79 8.93 23.79 21.29
CA ARG A 79 10.26 23.49 20.73
C ARG A 79 10.41 22.02 20.30
N LEU A 80 9.40 21.50 19.64
CA LEU A 80 9.37 20.13 19.10
C LEU A 80 9.41 20.16 17.58
N ASP A 81 10.03 19.13 17.01
CA ASP A 81 9.83 18.80 15.60
C ASP A 81 8.40 18.23 15.43
N PRO A 82 7.57 18.75 14.51
CA PRO A 82 6.24 18.21 14.22
C PRO A 82 6.20 16.71 13.89
N THR A 83 7.33 16.15 13.45
CA THR A 83 7.48 14.72 13.12
C THR A 83 8.02 13.86 14.26
N SER A 84 8.29 14.46 15.44
CA SER A 84 8.85 13.75 16.59
C SER A 84 7.84 12.84 17.29
N VAL A 85 8.36 11.79 17.95
CA VAL A 85 7.56 10.90 18.80
C VAL A 85 6.87 11.68 19.92
N SER A 86 7.47 12.75 20.43
CA SER A 86 6.88 13.63 21.45
C SER A 86 5.54 14.22 21.01
N VAL A 87 5.44 14.66 19.76
CA VAL A 87 4.18 15.19 19.20
C VAL A 87 3.13 14.08 19.08
N LEU A 88 3.55 12.87 18.70
CA LEU A 88 2.66 11.71 18.65
C LEU A 88 2.15 11.30 20.04
N VAL A 89 2.98 11.41 21.07
CA VAL A 89 2.59 11.20 22.47
C VAL A 89 1.56 12.25 22.93
N ILE A 90 1.73 13.52 22.54
CA ILE A 90 0.72 14.56 22.83
C ILE A 90 -0.61 14.20 22.19
N ALA A 91 -0.61 13.85 20.90
CA ALA A 91 -1.81 13.46 20.17
C ALA A 91 -2.52 12.26 20.84
N TRP A 92 -1.74 11.26 21.30
CA TRP A 92 -2.27 10.12 22.05
C TRP A 92 -2.93 10.53 23.36
N LYS A 93 -2.26 11.38 24.16
CA LYS A 93 -2.83 11.87 25.43
C LYS A 93 -4.07 12.74 25.21
N PHE A 94 -4.14 13.47 24.11
CA PHE A 94 -5.31 14.27 23.74
C PHE A 94 -6.41 13.42 23.08
N ARG A 95 -6.14 12.13 22.81
CA ARG A 95 -7.03 11.20 22.11
C ARG A 95 -7.49 11.75 20.76
N ALA A 96 -6.55 12.39 20.06
CA ALA A 96 -6.83 13.06 18.81
C ALA A 96 -7.31 12.09 17.74
N ALA A 97 -8.40 12.44 17.06
CA ALA A 97 -9.00 11.58 16.05
C ALA A 97 -8.31 11.67 14.68
N THR A 98 -7.79 12.84 14.32
CA THR A 98 -7.29 13.14 12.96
C THR A 98 -5.90 13.75 13.01
N GLN A 99 -5.03 13.36 12.07
CA GLN A 99 -3.72 13.98 11.89
C GLN A 99 -3.82 15.46 11.48
N CYS A 100 -2.81 16.23 11.90
CA CYS A 100 -2.62 17.63 11.53
C CYS A 100 -3.72 18.60 12.00
N GLU A 101 -4.60 18.16 12.91
CA GLU A 101 -5.59 19.01 13.56
C GLU A 101 -5.89 18.54 14.99
N PHE A 102 -6.42 19.45 15.81
CA PHE A 102 -7.12 19.11 17.06
C PHE A 102 -8.46 19.82 17.10
N SER A 103 -9.52 19.13 17.50
CA SER A 103 -10.76 19.78 17.91
C SER A 103 -10.56 20.56 19.22
N ARG A 104 -11.41 21.56 19.45
CA ARG A 104 -11.43 22.30 20.72
C ARG A 104 -11.53 21.36 21.92
N LYS A 105 -12.38 20.34 21.80
CA LYS A 105 -12.60 19.38 22.89
C LYS A 105 -11.34 18.58 23.21
N GLU A 106 -10.69 17.98 22.21
CA GLU A 106 -9.47 17.18 22.39
C GLU A 106 -8.35 18.00 23.05
N PHE A 107 -8.14 19.23 22.60
CA PHE A 107 -7.13 20.12 23.18
C PHE A 107 -7.44 20.50 24.63
N MET A 108 -8.68 20.94 24.91
CA MET A 108 -9.07 21.40 26.24
C MET A 108 -9.12 20.25 27.26
N ASP A 109 -9.68 19.11 26.87
CA ASP A 109 -9.76 17.91 27.71
C ASP A 109 -8.35 17.36 27.96
N GLY A 110 -7.53 17.22 26.91
CA GLY A 110 -6.17 16.69 27.01
C GLY A 110 -5.26 17.54 27.91
N MET A 111 -5.27 18.86 27.74
CA MET A 111 -4.52 19.76 28.61
C MET A 111 -5.02 19.71 30.06
N THR A 112 -6.34 19.61 30.26
CA THR A 112 -6.93 19.51 31.60
C THR A 112 -6.56 18.19 32.29
N GLU A 113 -6.67 17.06 31.59
CA GLU A 113 -6.29 15.73 32.09
C GLU A 113 -4.80 15.65 32.45
N LEU A 114 -3.95 16.34 31.69
CA LEU A 114 -2.51 16.44 31.97
C LEU A 114 -2.15 17.51 33.02
N GLY A 115 -3.13 18.23 33.59
CA GLY A 115 -2.86 19.28 34.58
C GLY A 115 -2.14 20.52 34.02
N CYS A 116 -2.22 20.75 32.71
CA CYS A 116 -1.50 21.80 32.00
C CYS A 116 -2.42 22.94 31.56
N ASP A 117 -2.04 24.18 31.87
CA ASP A 117 -2.70 25.41 31.37
C ASP A 117 -1.73 26.32 30.59
N THR A 118 -0.48 25.91 30.41
CA THR A 118 0.55 26.56 29.57
C THR A 118 1.40 25.54 28.82
N THR A 119 2.05 25.96 27.74
CA THR A 119 3.00 25.12 26.98
C THR A 119 4.24 24.74 27.80
N GLU A 120 4.67 25.58 28.74
CA GLU A 120 5.81 25.25 29.63
C GLU A 120 5.49 24.08 30.54
N LYS A 121 4.28 24.04 31.14
CA LYS A 121 3.87 22.91 31.99
C LYS A 121 3.84 21.62 31.18
N LEU A 122 3.25 21.66 29.97
CA LEU A 122 3.21 20.50 29.08
C LEU A 122 4.63 20.05 28.71
N ARG A 123 5.50 20.98 28.32
CA ARG A 123 6.90 20.68 27.95
C ARG A 123 7.68 20.04 29.09
N THR A 124 7.46 20.48 30.33
CA THR A 124 8.10 19.87 31.51
C THR A 124 7.56 18.46 31.79
N LEU A 125 6.30 18.19 31.46
CA LEU A 125 5.67 16.88 31.66
C LEU A 125 6.06 15.85 30.59
N LEU A 126 6.36 16.30 29.35
CA LEU A 126 6.63 15.43 28.20
C LEU A 126 7.62 14.29 28.45
N PRO A 127 8.80 14.50 29.06
CA PRO A 127 9.73 13.39 29.32
C PRO A 127 9.12 12.27 30.18
N SER A 128 8.26 12.63 31.14
CA SER A 128 7.54 11.65 31.95
C SER A 128 6.50 10.88 31.13
N LEU A 129 5.81 11.54 30.20
CA LEU A 129 4.83 10.90 29.32
C LEU A 129 5.51 9.94 28.34
N GLU A 130 6.69 10.29 27.83
CA GLU A 130 7.49 9.41 26.98
C GLU A 130 8.01 8.19 27.75
N GLN A 131 8.37 8.36 29.03
CA GLN A 131 8.80 7.25 29.88
C GLN A 131 7.67 6.23 30.11
N GLU A 132 6.40 6.64 30.03
CA GLU A 132 5.27 5.71 30.08
C GLU A 132 5.30 4.67 28.95
N LEU A 133 5.95 4.95 27.82
CA LEU A 133 6.10 4.02 26.71
C LEU A 133 7.03 2.84 27.04
N GLN A 134 7.74 2.87 28.17
CA GLN A 134 8.50 1.72 28.68
C GLN A 134 7.57 0.67 29.32
N ASP A 135 6.35 1.06 29.69
CA ASP A 135 5.34 0.13 30.17
C ASP A 135 4.67 -0.59 28.98
N SER A 136 4.69 -1.92 29.01
CA SER A 136 4.19 -2.75 27.90
C SER A 136 2.70 -2.56 27.59
N VAL A 137 1.87 -2.26 28.59
CA VAL A 137 0.43 -2.08 28.42
C VAL A 137 0.15 -0.73 27.78
N LYS A 138 0.80 0.32 28.30
CA LYS A 138 0.70 1.67 27.76
C LYS A 138 1.29 1.78 26.36
N PHE A 139 2.41 1.11 26.09
CA PHE A 139 2.97 1.04 24.75
C PHE A 139 2.01 0.38 23.76
N LYS A 140 1.34 -0.70 24.16
CA LYS A 140 0.34 -1.35 23.30
C LYS A 140 -0.83 -0.43 22.98
N ASP A 141 -1.34 0.29 23.98
CA ASP A 141 -2.41 1.28 23.79
C ASP A 141 -1.97 2.42 22.86
N PHE A 142 -0.78 3.00 23.11
CA PHE A 142 -0.17 4.00 22.25
C PHE A 142 -0.01 3.49 20.80
N TYR A 143 0.53 2.29 20.61
CA TYR A 143 0.71 1.69 19.29
C TYR A 143 -0.63 1.45 18.55
N GLN A 144 -1.69 1.09 19.27
CA GLN A 144 -3.03 0.96 18.69
C GLN A 144 -3.62 2.32 18.30
N PHE A 145 -3.36 3.34 19.13
CA PHE A 145 -3.72 4.72 18.82
C PHE A 145 -3.03 5.19 17.54
N THR A 146 -1.72 4.99 17.38
CA THR A 146 -0.99 5.48 16.19
C THR A 146 -1.54 4.91 14.88
N PHE A 147 -1.99 3.66 14.88
CA PHE A 147 -2.65 3.05 13.72
C PHE A 147 -3.97 3.76 13.35
N THR A 148 -4.77 4.13 14.34
CA THR A 148 -6.05 4.82 14.12
C THR A 148 -5.83 6.28 13.75
N PHE A 149 -4.92 6.95 14.46
CA PHE A 149 -4.57 8.34 14.25
C PHE A 149 -4.01 8.60 12.85
N ALA A 150 -3.26 7.65 12.32
CA ALA A 150 -2.63 7.78 11.01
C ALA A 150 -3.60 7.50 9.83
N LYS A 151 -4.86 7.19 10.11
CA LYS A 151 -5.87 6.82 9.13
C LYS A 151 -6.70 8.03 8.71
N ASN A 152 -6.87 8.24 7.39
CA ASN A 152 -7.75 9.32 6.92
C ASN A 152 -9.23 9.02 7.20
N PRO A 153 -10.05 10.05 7.49
CA PRO A 153 -11.49 9.89 7.66
C PRO A 153 -12.14 9.18 6.46
N GLY A 154 -12.85 8.09 6.71
CA GLY A 154 -13.56 7.30 5.66
C GLY A 154 -12.77 6.15 5.03
N GLN A 155 -11.47 5.98 5.33
CA GLN A 155 -10.72 4.80 4.89
C GLN A 155 -11.03 3.59 5.78
N LYS A 156 -10.77 2.36 5.31
CA LYS A 156 -10.87 1.12 6.12
C LYS A 156 -9.52 0.66 6.68
N GLY A 157 -8.41 1.06 6.07
CA GLY A 157 -7.04 0.85 6.53
C GLY A 157 -6.16 2.07 6.23
N LEU A 158 -4.88 2.01 6.61
CA LEU A 158 -3.89 3.02 6.24
C LEU A 158 -3.56 2.88 4.76
N ASP A 159 -3.51 3.99 4.01
CA ASP A 159 -2.80 3.99 2.72
C ASP A 159 -1.35 3.52 2.97
N PHE A 160 -0.79 2.72 2.05
CA PHE A 160 0.57 2.19 2.19
C PHE A 160 1.58 3.34 2.41
N TRP A 161 2.21 3.39 3.58
CA TRP A 161 3.16 4.45 3.96
C TRP A 161 4.42 4.46 3.09
N CYS A 162 4.80 3.30 2.59
CA CYS A 162 5.87 3.11 1.63
C CYS A 162 5.62 1.88 0.75
N LEU A 163 6.47 1.66 -0.27
CA LEU A 163 6.35 0.50 -1.16
C LEU A 163 6.52 -0.83 -0.42
N ASP A 164 7.31 -0.89 0.64
CA ASP A 164 7.48 -2.11 1.43
C ASP A 164 6.18 -2.58 2.07
N ASP A 165 5.32 -1.65 2.52
CA ASP A 165 4.01 -2.00 3.09
C ASP A 165 3.05 -2.50 2.02
N LEU A 166 3.10 -1.90 0.81
CA LEU A 166 2.40 -2.42 -0.35
C LEU A 166 2.86 -3.85 -0.66
N TYR A 167 4.17 -4.11 -0.66
CA TYR A 167 4.70 -5.43 -0.96
C TYR A 167 4.34 -6.47 0.11
N ARG A 168 4.36 -6.11 1.39
CA ARG A 168 3.88 -6.98 2.48
C ARG A 168 2.42 -7.34 2.32
N GLU A 169 1.57 -6.37 1.96
CA GLU A 169 0.15 -6.63 1.74
C GLU A 169 -0.10 -7.45 0.48
N MET A 170 0.66 -7.22 -0.60
CA MET A 170 0.62 -8.07 -1.80
C MET A 170 0.97 -9.51 -1.48
N VAL A 171 2.01 -9.74 -0.67
CA VAL A 171 2.37 -11.08 -0.18
C VAL A 171 1.22 -11.71 0.61
N ARG A 172 0.65 -10.97 1.56
CA ARG A 172 -0.48 -11.44 2.38
C ARG A 172 -1.66 -11.85 1.48
N CYS A 173 -2.00 -11.01 0.51
CA CYS A 173 -3.08 -11.26 -0.44
C CYS A 173 -2.80 -12.48 -1.34
N TYR A 174 -1.57 -12.66 -1.81
CA TYR A 174 -1.21 -13.80 -2.67
C TYR A 174 -1.26 -15.13 -1.92
N VAL A 175 -0.72 -15.19 -0.71
CA VAL A 175 -0.78 -16.41 0.13
C VAL A 175 -2.23 -16.75 0.48
N GLU A 176 -2.99 -15.77 0.96
CA GLU A 176 -4.41 -15.96 1.31
C GLU A 176 -5.25 -16.41 0.11
N ALA A 177 -5.00 -15.87 -1.08
CA ALA A 177 -5.72 -16.25 -2.30
C ALA A 177 -5.46 -17.70 -2.69
N ILE A 178 -4.23 -18.20 -2.54
CA ILE A 178 -3.89 -19.60 -2.83
C ILE A 178 -4.55 -20.56 -1.82
N GLU A 179 -4.63 -20.18 -0.54
CA GLU A 179 -5.29 -20.99 0.49
C GLU A 179 -6.81 -21.05 0.30
N LYS A 180 -7.43 -19.92 -0.09
CA LYS A 180 -8.90 -19.78 -0.13
C LYS A 180 -9.56 -20.14 -1.46
N LEU A 181 -8.81 -20.28 -2.55
CA LEU A 181 -9.37 -20.57 -3.89
C LEU A 181 -9.01 -21.98 -4.42
N PRO A 182 -9.25 -23.08 -3.69
CA PRO A 182 -8.90 -24.42 -4.17
C PRO A 182 -9.75 -24.88 -5.38
N GLU A 183 -10.92 -24.28 -5.61
CA GLU A 183 -11.82 -24.66 -6.71
C GLU A 183 -11.31 -24.28 -8.11
N ARG A 184 -10.34 -23.36 -8.21
CA ARG A 184 -9.66 -23.01 -9.46
C ARG A 184 -8.25 -23.57 -9.42
N ARG A 185 -7.86 -24.42 -10.39
CA ARG A 185 -6.46 -24.87 -10.51
C ARG A 185 -5.56 -23.66 -10.82
N PRO A 186 -4.79 -23.14 -9.86
CA PRO A 186 -3.89 -22.02 -10.13
C PRO A 186 -2.74 -22.53 -11.00
N ASP A 187 -2.08 -21.63 -11.72
CA ASP A 187 -0.88 -21.99 -12.46
C ASP A 187 0.20 -22.54 -11.49
N PRO A 188 0.85 -23.68 -11.79
CA PRO A 188 1.85 -24.27 -10.91
C PRO A 188 2.98 -23.32 -10.52
N ALA A 189 3.43 -22.44 -11.42
CA ALA A 189 4.50 -21.49 -11.11
C ALA A 189 4.03 -20.45 -10.07
N THR A 190 2.78 -20.00 -10.15
CA THR A 190 2.16 -19.12 -9.14
C THR A 190 2.09 -19.81 -7.77
N VAL A 191 1.67 -21.08 -7.72
CA VAL A 191 1.59 -21.83 -6.46
C VAL A 191 2.99 -22.00 -5.83
N GLU A 192 3.96 -22.46 -6.63
CA GLU A 192 5.35 -22.62 -6.19
C GLU A 192 5.92 -21.28 -5.71
N GLY A 193 5.75 -20.21 -6.47
CA GLY A 193 6.17 -18.86 -6.09
C GLY A 193 5.54 -18.38 -4.78
N CYS A 194 4.22 -18.54 -4.61
CA CYS A 194 3.53 -18.15 -3.37
C CYS A 194 4.00 -18.93 -2.16
N SER A 195 4.35 -20.22 -2.32
CA SER A 195 4.86 -21.05 -1.23
C SER A 195 6.23 -20.59 -0.68
N LEU A 196 6.96 -19.78 -1.45
CA LEU A 196 8.25 -19.23 -1.08
C LEU A 196 8.15 -17.85 -0.40
N LEU A 197 6.95 -17.25 -0.42
CA LEU A 197 6.69 -15.97 0.25
C LEU A 197 6.60 -16.15 1.77
N LYS A 198 6.88 -15.07 2.50
CA LYS A 198 6.98 -15.11 3.97
C LYS A 198 6.06 -14.05 4.58
N PRO A 199 4.73 -14.29 4.65
CA PRO A 199 3.75 -13.28 5.09
C PRO A 199 3.98 -12.81 6.53
N ASP A 200 4.54 -13.67 7.38
CA ASP A 200 4.83 -13.34 8.79
C ASP A 200 6.19 -12.66 8.99
N ASN A 201 6.98 -12.48 7.93
CA ASN A 201 8.29 -11.83 8.03
C ASN A 201 8.18 -10.35 7.67
N TYR A 202 8.76 -9.48 8.49
CA TYR A 202 8.78 -8.06 8.23
C TYR A 202 9.80 -7.69 7.14
N LEU A 203 10.97 -8.35 7.08
CA LEU A 203 12.03 -7.99 6.15
C LEU A 203 12.03 -8.91 4.93
N LEU A 204 12.01 -8.33 3.72
CA LEU A 204 12.12 -9.06 2.45
C LEU A 204 11.06 -10.15 2.29
N ALA A 205 9.84 -9.92 2.79
CA ALA A 205 8.72 -10.88 2.77
C ALA A 205 8.37 -11.37 1.36
N TRP A 206 8.62 -10.51 0.36
CA TRP A 206 8.29 -10.69 -1.05
C TRP A 206 9.45 -11.21 -1.91
N HIS A 207 10.65 -11.37 -1.34
CA HIS A 207 11.81 -11.84 -2.09
C HIS A 207 11.79 -13.37 -2.24
N THR A 208 11.77 -13.82 -3.49
CA THR A 208 11.91 -15.23 -3.86
C THR A 208 13.23 -15.44 -4.61
N PRO A 209 13.81 -16.66 -4.58
CA PRO A 209 14.99 -16.99 -5.39
C PRO A 209 14.66 -16.96 -6.88
N PHE A 210 15.69 -16.87 -7.73
CA PHE A 210 15.54 -17.10 -9.17
C PHE A 210 14.94 -18.49 -9.43
N SER A 211 14.09 -18.62 -10.45
CA SER A 211 13.48 -19.89 -10.83
C SER A 211 13.32 -20.02 -12.34
N GLU A 212 13.92 -21.06 -12.93
CA GLU A 212 13.73 -21.43 -14.35
C GLU A 212 12.25 -21.68 -14.71
N LYS A 213 11.45 -22.13 -13.75
CA LYS A 213 10.00 -22.30 -13.93
C LYS A 213 9.22 -20.99 -13.84
N GLY A 214 9.86 -19.91 -13.40
CA GLY A 214 9.25 -18.60 -13.20
C GLY A 214 8.92 -17.85 -14.49
N SER A 215 9.16 -18.41 -15.67
CA SER A 215 8.88 -17.76 -16.97
C SER A 215 7.40 -17.74 -17.38
N GLY A 216 6.51 -18.32 -16.56
CA GLY A 216 5.07 -18.39 -16.80
C GLY A 216 4.36 -17.03 -16.92
N PHE A 217 3.13 -17.06 -17.45
CA PHE A 217 2.30 -15.88 -17.66
C PHE A 217 1.62 -15.34 -16.38
N GLY A 218 1.65 -16.08 -15.28
CA GLY A 218 0.88 -15.76 -14.06
C GLY A 218 1.22 -14.40 -13.45
N ALA A 219 2.44 -13.89 -13.64
CA ALA A 219 2.81 -12.52 -13.25
C ALA A 219 2.12 -11.45 -14.11
N ALA A 220 2.03 -11.65 -15.43
CA ALA A 220 1.39 -10.70 -16.34
C ALA A 220 -0.11 -10.51 -16.01
N THR A 221 -0.82 -11.60 -15.75
CA THR A 221 -2.30 -11.59 -15.55
C THR A 221 -2.81 -10.78 -14.37
N LYS A 222 -1.93 -10.40 -13.44
CA LYS A 222 -2.29 -9.66 -12.22
C LYS A 222 -1.73 -8.24 -12.17
N ALA A 223 -1.01 -7.81 -13.21
CA ALA A 223 -0.26 -6.55 -13.19
C ALA A 223 -0.99 -5.35 -13.82
N MET A 224 -2.12 -5.55 -14.52
CA MET A 224 -2.85 -4.45 -15.17
C MET A 224 -3.23 -3.33 -14.20
N CYS A 225 -3.65 -3.68 -12.98
CA CYS A 225 -4.06 -2.71 -11.96
C CYS A 225 -2.91 -1.80 -11.49
N ILE A 226 -1.67 -2.26 -11.58
CA ILE A 226 -0.48 -1.44 -11.27
C ILE A 226 -0.38 -0.31 -12.28
N GLY A 227 -0.58 -0.60 -13.55
CA GLY A 227 -0.63 0.38 -14.62
C GLY A 227 -1.73 1.42 -14.43
N MET A 228 -2.93 0.96 -14.05
CA MET A 228 -4.05 1.86 -13.72
C MET A 228 -3.78 2.72 -12.47
N ARG A 229 -3.02 2.21 -11.49
CA ARG A 229 -2.68 2.95 -10.27
C ARG A 229 -1.58 3.99 -10.48
N TYR A 230 -0.58 3.68 -11.29
CA TYR A 230 0.61 4.49 -11.55
C TYR A 230 0.68 4.98 -13.01
N TRP A 231 -0.47 5.38 -13.56
CA TRP A 231 -0.60 5.71 -14.99
C TRP A 231 0.10 7.01 -15.41
N LYS A 232 0.35 7.93 -14.49
CA LYS A 232 0.92 9.25 -14.80
C LYS A 232 2.39 9.12 -15.24
N PRO A 233 2.85 9.84 -16.29
CA PRO A 233 4.23 9.77 -16.77
C PRO A 233 5.29 10.01 -15.68
N GLU A 234 5.02 10.91 -14.73
CA GLU A 234 5.94 11.24 -13.63
C GLU A 234 6.10 10.08 -12.63
N ARG A 235 5.18 9.11 -12.65
CA ARG A 235 5.20 7.91 -11.81
C ARG A 235 5.76 6.68 -12.52
N LEU A 236 6.34 6.82 -13.72
CA LEU A 236 6.91 5.71 -14.48
C LEU A 236 7.98 4.94 -13.68
N GLY A 237 8.80 5.63 -12.88
CA GLY A 237 9.77 4.95 -12.00
C GLY A 237 9.10 4.00 -11.00
N THR A 238 8.03 4.46 -10.35
CA THR A 238 7.23 3.65 -9.42
C THR A 238 6.51 2.51 -10.13
N LEU A 239 5.97 2.74 -11.33
CA LEU A 239 5.33 1.69 -12.13
C LEU A 239 6.33 0.56 -12.43
N ILE A 240 7.54 0.90 -12.88
CA ILE A 240 8.60 -0.07 -13.18
C ILE A 240 8.90 -0.90 -11.93
N GLU A 241 9.23 -0.23 -10.82
CA GLU A 241 9.58 -0.90 -9.57
C GLU A 241 8.47 -1.82 -9.07
N VAL A 242 7.23 -1.32 -8.94
CA VAL A 242 6.11 -2.11 -8.40
C VAL A 242 5.73 -3.27 -9.32
N SER A 243 5.76 -3.08 -10.64
CA SER A 243 5.45 -4.15 -11.59
C SER A 243 6.53 -5.24 -11.64
N ILE A 244 7.80 -4.87 -11.51
CA ILE A 244 8.91 -5.82 -11.42
C ILE A 244 8.82 -6.63 -10.11
N GLU A 245 8.68 -5.97 -8.96
CA GLU A 245 8.57 -6.67 -7.67
C GLU A 245 7.31 -7.55 -7.60
N CYS A 246 6.17 -7.06 -8.10
CA CYS A 246 4.94 -7.85 -8.25
C CYS A 246 5.17 -9.15 -9.05
N GLY A 247 5.91 -9.06 -10.16
CA GLY A 247 6.25 -10.21 -10.97
C GLY A 247 7.18 -11.17 -10.22
N ARG A 248 8.26 -10.65 -9.66
CA ARG A 248 9.29 -11.42 -8.97
C ARG A 248 8.76 -12.17 -7.75
N MET A 249 7.73 -11.69 -7.06
CA MET A 249 7.08 -12.41 -5.96
C MET A 249 6.68 -13.85 -6.32
N THR A 250 6.33 -14.12 -7.58
CA THR A 250 5.85 -15.46 -8.00
C THR A 250 6.57 -16.01 -9.23
N HIS A 251 7.19 -15.14 -10.02
CA HIS A 251 7.77 -15.42 -11.33
C HIS A 251 9.13 -14.73 -11.41
N ASN A 252 10.05 -15.11 -10.53
CA ASN A 252 11.39 -14.52 -10.50
C ASN A 252 12.27 -15.09 -11.62
N HIS A 253 11.90 -14.70 -12.84
CA HIS A 253 12.53 -15.00 -14.11
C HIS A 253 12.21 -13.85 -15.07
N PRO A 254 13.18 -13.32 -15.84
CA PRO A 254 12.96 -12.17 -16.73
C PRO A 254 11.74 -12.29 -17.63
N THR A 255 11.62 -13.41 -18.36
CA THR A 255 10.43 -13.66 -19.19
C THR A 255 9.10 -13.52 -18.45
N GLY A 256 9.04 -13.92 -17.17
CA GLY A 256 7.83 -13.84 -16.34
C GLY A 256 7.57 -12.43 -15.83
N PHE A 257 8.52 -11.84 -15.08
CA PHE A 257 8.30 -10.52 -14.46
C PHE A 257 8.31 -9.38 -15.48
N LEU A 258 8.99 -9.50 -16.63
CA LEU A 258 8.87 -8.52 -17.71
C LEU A 258 7.50 -8.57 -18.38
N GLY A 259 6.81 -9.72 -18.31
CA GLY A 259 5.39 -9.81 -18.67
C GLY A 259 4.48 -8.99 -17.75
N SER A 260 4.80 -8.95 -16.44
CA SER A 260 4.14 -8.06 -15.46
C SER A 260 4.38 -6.59 -15.82
N LEU A 261 5.63 -6.20 -16.07
CA LEU A 261 5.98 -4.85 -16.51
C LEU A 261 5.23 -4.46 -17.80
N CYS A 262 5.25 -5.31 -18.82
CA CYS A 262 4.60 -5.08 -20.10
C CYS A 262 3.10 -4.81 -19.92
N THR A 263 2.42 -5.65 -19.12
CA THR A 263 0.99 -5.53 -18.89
C THR A 263 0.63 -4.28 -18.08
N ALA A 264 1.45 -3.93 -17.08
CA ALA A 264 1.28 -2.67 -16.34
C ALA A 264 1.52 -1.44 -17.23
N LEU A 265 2.54 -1.46 -18.09
CA LEU A 265 2.79 -0.36 -19.04
C LEU A 265 1.64 -0.19 -20.02
N PHE A 266 1.13 -1.29 -20.61
CA PHE A 266 0.03 -1.21 -21.57
C PHE A 266 -1.26 -0.69 -20.94
N ALA A 267 -1.58 -1.12 -19.72
CA ALA A 267 -2.72 -0.55 -19.00
C ALA A 267 -2.52 0.94 -18.68
N SER A 268 -1.30 1.36 -18.33
CA SER A 268 -0.96 2.78 -18.16
C SER A 268 -1.10 3.57 -19.47
N TYR A 269 -0.61 3.04 -20.59
CA TYR A 269 -0.73 3.65 -21.91
C TYR A 269 -2.18 3.79 -22.37
N ALA A 270 -3.01 2.79 -22.08
CA ALA A 270 -4.45 2.85 -22.33
C ALA A 270 -5.12 4.00 -21.56
N VAL A 271 -4.82 4.15 -20.27
CA VAL A 271 -5.35 5.25 -19.44
C VAL A 271 -4.85 6.62 -19.92
N GLN A 272 -3.62 6.70 -20.43
CA GLN A 272 -3.05 7.90 -21.04
C GLN A 272 -3.62 8.22 -22.43
N GLY A 273 -4.40 7.33 -23.04
CA GLY A 273 -4.91 7.51 -24.40
C GLY A 273 -3.83 7.41 -25.49
N LYS A 274 -2.72 6.71 -25.23
CA LYS A 274 -1.67 6.53 -26.24
C LYS A 274 -2.15 5.64 -27.39
N PRO A 275 -1.80 5.95 -28.66
CA PRO A 275 -2.12 5.09 -29.79
C PRO A 275 -1.59 3.67 -29.61
N LEU A 276 -2.43 2.66 -29.87
CA LEU A 276 -2.09 1.25 -29.67
C LEU A 276 -0.77 0.87 -30.33
N VAL A 277 -0.56 1.25 -31.60
CA VAL A 277 0.64 0.93 -32.39
C VAL A 277 1.97 1.36 -31.76
N GLN A 278 1.96 2.31 -30.82
CA GLN A 278 3.15 2.80 -30.13
C GLN A 278 3.53 1.95 -28.91
N TRP A 279 2.59 1.19 -28.34
CA TRP A 279 2.76 0.59 -27.02
C TRP A 279 3.96 -0.34 -26.93
N GLY A 280 4.14 -1.21 -27.93
CA GLY A 280 5.27 -2.14 -27.98
C GLY A 280 6.63 -1.44 -28.04
N ARG A 281 6.77 -0.41 -28.89
CA ARG A 281 8.02 0.37 -29.02
C ARG A 281 8.33 1.14 -27.75
N ASP A 282 7.31 1.79 -27.18
CA ASP A 282 7.45 2.53 -25.93
C ASP A 282 7.79 1.61 -24.75
N MET A 283 7.24 0.39 -24.72
CA MET A 283 7.63 -0.61 -23.74
C MET A 283 9.10 -1.00 -23.88
N LEU A 284 9.60 -1.28 -25.09
CA LEU A 284 11.01 -1.59 -25.31
C LEU A 284 11.94 -0.43 -24.91
N LYS A 285 11.54 0.83 -25.08
CA LYS A 285 12.28 2.00 -24.57
C LYS A 285 12.36 2.04 -23.03
N VAL A 286 11.41 1.41 -22.33
CA VAL A 286 11.38 1.33 -20.86
C VAL A 286 12.19 0.16 -20.32
N VAL A 287 12.35 -0.93 -21.07
CA VAL A 287 13.06 -2.14 -20.61
C VAL A 287 14.46 -1.84 -20.04
N PRO A 288 15.34 -1.02 -20.66
CA PRO A 288 16.65 -0.69 -20.07
C PRO A 288 16.59 -0.06 -18.67
N ARG A 289 15.53 0.71 -18.37
CA ARG A 289 15.32 1.30 -17.03
C ARG A 289 14.90 0.25 -16.02
N ALA A 290 14.14 -0.76 -16.44
CA ALA A 290 13.82 -1.91 -15.61
C ALA A 290 15.07 -2.76 -15.34
N GLU A 291 15.97 -2.89 -16.32
CA GLU A 291 17.25 -3.58 -16.14
C GLU A 291 18.11 -2.87 -15.09
N GLU A 292 18.19 -1.53 -15.16
CA GLU A 292 18.92 -0.71 -14.19
C GLU A 292 18.36 -0.89 -12.77
N TYR A 293 17.03 -0.95 -12.61
CA TYR A 293 16.39 -1.25 -11.34
C TYR A 293 16.79 -2.65 -10.84
N CYS A 294 16.66 -3.68 -11.67
CA CYS A 294 17.04 -5.05 -11.34
C CYS A 294 18.52 -5.17 -10.95
N ARG A 295 19.43 -4.46 -11.64
CA ARG A 295 20.86 -4.46 -11.31
C ARG A 295 21.15 -3.90 -9.91
N LYS A 296 20.30 -3.01 -9.38
CA LYS A 296 20.41 -2.46 -8.02
C LYS A 296 19.83 -3.40 -6.96
N THR A 297 18.85 -4.23 -7.31
CA THR A 297 18.09 -5.05 -6.35
C THR A 297 18.41 -6.55 -6.40
N ILE A 298 19.04 -7.03 -7.48
CA ILE A 298 19.40 -8.45 -7.70
C ILE A 298 20.91 -8.63 -7.53
N ARG A 299 21.30 -9.51 -6.61
CA ARG A 299 22.73 -9.79 -6.31
C ARG A 299 23.45 -10.53 -7.43
N HIS A 300 22.80 -11.51 -8.05
CA HIS A 300 23.38 -12.40 -9.05
C HIS A 300 22.75 -12.20 -10.42
N MET A 301 22.89 -10.98 -10.98
CA MET A 301 22.22 -10.59 -12.22
C MET A 301 22.68 -11.40 -13.45
N ALA A 302 23.84 -12.06 -13.40
CA ALA A 302 24.34 -12.90 -14.48
C ALA A 302 23.36 -14.02 -14.86
N GLU A 303 22.64 -14.61 -13.89
CA GLU A 303 21.63 -15.66 -14.10
C GLU A 303 20.41 -15.16 -14.89
N TYR A 304 20.20 -13.83 -14.96
CA TYR A 304 19.03 -13.21 -15.58
C TYR A 304 19.32 -12.76 -17.02
N GLN A 305 20.60 -12.62 -17.40
CA GLN A 305 20.98 -11.88 -18.62
C GLN A 305 20.49 -12.55 -19.91
N GLU A 306 20.65 -13.87 -20.05
CA GLU A 306 20.19 -14.60 -21.24
C GLU A 306 18.67 -14.52 -21.40
N HIS A 307 17.95 -14.73 -20.30
CA HIS A 307 16.49 -14.71 -20.24
C HIS A 307 15.90 -13.31 -20.47
N TRP A 308 16.66 -12.28 -20.11
CA TRP A 308 16.34 -10.88 -20.40
C TRP A 308 16.38 -10.62 -21.90
N PHE A 309 17.50 -10.97 -22.53
CA PHE A 309 17.67 -10.84 -23.98
C PHE A 309 16.61 -11.62 -24.75
N TYR A 310 16.24 -12.81 -24.28
CA TYR A 310 15.15 -13.60 -24.87
C TYR A 310 13.84 -12.81 -24.96
N PHE A 311 13.43 -12.13 -23.87
CA PHE A 311 12.20 -11.35 -23.85
C PHE A 311 12.27 -10.19 -24.85
N GLU A 312 13.36 -9.42 -24.83
CA GLU A 312 13.55 -8.28 -25.73
C GLU A 312 13.53 -8.72 -27.20
N ALA A 313 14.31 -9.75 -27.55
CA ALA A 313 14.38 -10.25 -28.92
C ALA A 313 13.01 -10.72 -29.42
N LYS A 314 12.25 -11.46 -28.61
CA LYS A 314 10.89 -11.91 -28.98
C LYS A 314 9.94 -10.75 -29.28
N TRP A 315 10.01 -9.69 -28.49
CA TRP A 315 9.20 -8.50 -28.72
C TRP A 315 9.67 -7.71 -29.94
N GLN A 316 10.97 -7.57 -30.17
CA GLN A 316 11.50 -6.95 -31.40
C GLN A 316 11.02 -7.69 -32.65
N PHE A 317 11.18 -9.01 -32.70
CA PHE A 317 10.69 -9.83 -33.83
C PHE A 317 9.20 -9.68 -34.07
N TYR A 318 8.39 -9.65 -33.01
CA TYR A 318 6.95 -9.44 -33.13
C TYR A 318 6.61 -8.06 -33.74
N LEU A 319 7.26 -6.99 -33.26
CA LEU A 319 7.02 -5.64 -33.78
C LEU A 319 7.47 -5.48 -35.23
N GLU A 320 8.59 -6.10 -35.61
CA GLU A 320 9.03 -6.18 -37.00
C GLU A 320 8.03 -6.93 -37.88
N GLU A 321 7.53 -8.09 -37.42
CA GLU A 321 6.54 -8.89 -38.15
C GLU A 321 5.23 -8.13 -38.39
N ARG A 322 4.83 -7.28 -37.43
CA ARG A 322 3.66 -6.38 -37.56
C ARG A 322 3.97 -5.04 -38.22
N LYS A 323 5.22 -4.80 -38.63
CA LYS A 323 5.71 -3.55 -39.24
C LYS A 323 5.46 -2.30 -38.37
N ILE A 324 5.57 -2.48 -37.05
CA ILE A 324 5.42 -1.43 -36.04
C ILE A 324 6.67 -1.34 -35.16
N SER A 325 7.83 -1.72 -35.67
CA SER A 325 9.13 -1.52 -35.00
C SER A 325 9.64 -0.08 -35.11
N GLU A 326 9.25 0.64 -36.18
CA GLU A 326 9.69 2.02 -36.48
C GLU A 326 8.54 3.04 -36.34
N ASP A 327 8.89 4.31 -36.14
CA ASP A 327 7.92 5.41 -35.96
C ASP A 327 7.26 5.90 -37.28
N SER A 328 7.61 5.30 -38.41
CA SER A 328 7.11 5.68 -39.73
C SER A 328 5.69 5.18 -40.04
N GLY A 329 5.18 4.20 -39.29
CA GLY A 329 3.87 3.58 -39.50
C GLY A 329 2.86 3.86 -38.39
N ASN A 330 1.62 4.18 -38.80
CA ASN A 330 0.48 4.40 -37.88
C ASN A 330 -0.46 3.19 -37.75
N GLU A 331 -0.23 2.12 -38.51
CA GLU A 331 -1.09 0.93 -38.54
C GLU A 331 -0.25 -0.35 -38.49
N ALA A 332 -0.78 -1.38 -37.82
CA ALA A 332 -0.18 -2.70 -37.80
C ALA A 332 -0.57 -3.48 -39.06
N THR A 333 0.40 -4.20 -39.65
CA THR A 333 0.15 -5.06 -40.80
C THR A 333 -0.13 -6.49 -40.36
N PHE A 334 -1.21 -7.08 -40.87
CA PHE A 334 -1.58 -8.48 -40.63
C PHE A 334 -1.46 -9.31 -41.93
N PRO A 335 -1.23 -10.63 -41.83
CA PRO A 335 -1.29 -11.52 -42.99
C PRO A 335 -2.63 -11.45 -43.72
N GLU A 336 -2.65 -11.65 -45.05
CA GLU A 336 -3.88 -11.64 -45.84
C GLU A 336 -4.88 -12.71 -45.39
N ASN A 337 -4.39 -13.92 -45.08
CA ASN A 337 -5.16 -14.93 -44.36
C ASN A 337 -4.71 -14.98 -42.90
N TYR A 338 -5.58 -14.55 -41.98
CA TYR A 338 -5.32 -14.54 -40.54
C TYR A 338 -6.52 -15.05 -39.74
N ASP A 339 -7.11 -16.14 -40.25
CA ASP A 339 -8.17 -16.90 -39.60
C ASP A 339 -7.71 -17.62 -38.31
N ALA A 340 -8.61 -18.35 -37.66
CA ALA A 340 -8.29 -19.02 -36.39
C ALA A 340 -7.15 -20.06 -36.52
N GLU A 341 -7.06 -20.78 -37.64
CA GLU A 341 -6.03 -21.79 -37.85
C GLU A 341 -4.65 -21.14 -38.04
N GLU A 342 -4.59 -20.06 -38.82
CA GLU A 342 -3.35 -19.33 -39.07
C GLU A 342 -2.88 -18.55 -37.84
N ARG A 343 -3.82 -18.01 -37.04
CA ARG A 343 -3.51 -17.44 -35.72
C ARG A 343 -2.89 -18.48 -34.80
N ASP A 344 -3.45 -19.70 -34.73
CA ASP A 344 -2.90 -20.77 -33.90
C ASP A 344 -1.47 -21.14 -34.31
N LYS A 345 -1.17 -21.21 -35.62
CA LYS A 345 0.19 -21.43 -36.13
C LYS A 345 1.13 -20.29 -35.72
N THR A 346 0.67 -19.05 -35.85
CA THR A 346 1.42 -17.85 -35.50
C THR A 346 1.73 -17.80 -33.99
N TYR A 347 0.72 -18.07 -33.14
CA TYR A 347 0.89 -18.07 -31.69
C TYR A 347 1.84 -19.18 -31.22
N LYS A 348 1.81 -20.35 -31.88
CA LYS A 348 2.79 -21.42 -31.64
C LYS A 348 4.21 -20.98 -32.01
N LYS A 349 4.40 -20.24 -33.10
CA LYS A 349 5.70 -19.69 -33.52
C LYS A 349 6.29 -18.70 -32.49
N TRP A 350 5.45 -17.87 -31.87
CA TRP A 350 5.92 -16.91 -30.86
C TRP A 350 6.25 -17.56 -29.51
N SER A 351 5.60 -18.69 -29.20
CA SER A 351 5.82 -19.43 -27.96
C SER A 351 7.21 -20.06 -27.86
N SER A 352 7.63 -20.43 -26.65
CA SER A 352 8.84 -21.22 -26.40
C SER A 352 8.62 -22.74 -26.53
N GLU A 353 7.41 -23.23 -26.24
CA GLU A 353 7.11 -24.66 -26.08
C GLU A 353 6.02 -25.17 -27.04
N GLY A 354 5.81 -24.45 -28.14
CA GLY A 354 4.76 -24.77 -29.12
C GLY A 354 3.34 -24.55 -28.59
N ARG A 355 3.17 -23.74 -27.54
CA ARG A 355 1.88 -23.36 -26.95
C ARG A 355 1.86 -21.87 -26.66
N GLY A 356 1.14 -21.10 -27.48
CA GLY A 356 1.04 -19.65 -27.34
C GLY A 356 0.32 -19.22 -26.07
N GLY A 357 0.82 -18.15 -25.45
CA GLY A 357 0.17 -17.42 -24.36
C GLY A 357 0.37 -18.04 -22.98
N ARG A 358 1.43 -18.85 -22.81
CA ARG A 358 1.72 -19.56 -21.56
C ARG A 358 2.94 -19.00 -20.82
N ARG A 359 3.60 -18.01 -21.39
CA ARG A 359 4.79 -17.37 -20.83
C ARG A 359 4.55 -15.87 -20.69
N GLY A 360 5.38 -15.21 -19.88
CA GLY A 360 5.23 -13.77 -19.66
C GLY A 360 5.54 -12.92 -20.89
N HIS A 361 6.27 -13.43 -21.91
CA HIS A 361 6.50 -12.70 -23.16
C HIS A 361 5.30 -12.78 -24.12
N ASP A 362 4.73 -13.98 -24.31
CA ASP A 362 3.75 -14.23 -25.37
C ASP A 362 2.30 -14.00 -24.95
N ALA A 363 1.95 -14.16 -23.67
CA ALA A 363 0.60 -13.85 -23.17
C ALA A 363 0.19 -12.38 -23.41
N PRO A 364 0.96 -11.36 -22.97
CA PRO A 364 0.64 -9.97 -23.29
C PRO A 364 0.81 -9.64 -24.78
N MET A 365 1.69 -10.33 -25.50
CA MET A 365 1.89 -10.14 -26.94
C MET A 365 0.66 -10.57 -27.75
N ILE A 366 0.09 -11.74 -27.47
CA ILE A 366 -1.14 -12.23 -28.12
C ILE A 366 -2.32 -11.32 -27.78
N ALA A 367 -2.44 -10.87 -26.53
CA ALA A 367 -3.47 -9.91 -26.14
C ALA A 367 -3.33 -8.59 -26.91
N TYR A 368 -2.11 -8.10 -27.10
CA TYR A 368 -1.82 -6.89 -27.85
C TYR A 368 -2.06 -7.04 -29.37
N ASP A 369 -1.69 -8.19 -29.95
CA ASP A 369 -2.01 -8.54 -31.35
C ASP A 369 -3.52 -8.51 -31.59
N ALA A 370 -4.29 -9.07 -30.66
CA ALA A 370 -5.75 -9.06 -30.71
C ALA A 370 -6.32 -7.64 -30.60
N LEU A 371 -5.81 -6.79 -29.71
CA LEU A 371 -6.22 -5.39 -29.58
C LEU A 371 -5.94 -4.58 -30.85
N LEU A 372 -4.77 -4.77 -31.46
CA LEU A 372 -4.40 -4.09 -32.70
C LEU A 372 -5.34 -4.47 -33.86
N ALA A 373 -5.77 -5.72 -33.93
CA ALA A 373 -6.62 -6.20 -35.02
C ALA A 373 -8.12 -5.99 -34.80
N ALA A 374 -8.58 -6.01 -33.55
CA ALA A 374 -10.00 -5.94 -33.23
C ALA A 374 -10.60 -4.55 -33.44
N GLY A 375 -9.78 -3.50 -33.40
CA GLY A 375 -10.24 -2.12 -33.44
C GLY A 375 -11.26 -1.86 -32.33
N GLY A 376 -12.46 -1.38 -32.71
CA GLY A 376 -13.56 -1.14 -31.77
C GLY A 376 -14.48 -2.36 -31.52
N SER A 377 -14.18 -3.54 -32.07
CA SER A 377 -15.07 -4.72 -32.00
C SER A 377 -14.73 -5.61 -30.81
N TRP A 378 -15.61 -5.65 -29.81
CA TRP A 378 -15.50 -6.58 -28.69
C TRP A 378 -15.55 -8.05 -29.14
N THR A 379 -16.43 -8.39 -30.08
CA THR A 379 -16.55 -9.74 -30.62
C THR A 379 -15.27 -10.20 -31.28
N GLU A 380 -14.64 -9.35 -32.09
CA GLU A 380 -13.38 -9.66 -32.76
C GLU A 380 -12.24 -9.84 -31.74
N LEU A 381 -12.23 -8.99 -30.71
CA LEU A 381 -11.28 -9.10 -29.60
C LEU A 381 -11.42 -10.45 -28.89
N CYS A 382 -12.64 -10.88 -28.57
CA CYS A 382 -12.90 -12.19 -27.97
C CYS A 382 -12.45 -13.35 -28.88
N GLN A 383 -12.76 -13.29 -30.18
CA GLN A 383 -12.40 -14.34 -31.14
C GLN A 383 -10.88 -14.49 -31.33
N ARG A 384 -10.13 -13.41 -31.14
CA ARG A 384 -8.66 -13.43 -31.25
C ARG A 384 -7.97 -13.74 -29.94
N ALA A 385 -8.36 -13.04 -28.87
CA ALA A 385 -7.69 -13.11 -27.59
C ALA A 385 -8.20 -14.24 -26.69
N MET A 386 -9.43 -14.74 -26.86
CA MET A 386 -10.02 -15.71 -25.93
C MET A 386 -10.29 -17.08 -26.55
N LEU A 387 -10.46 -17.14 -27.87
CA LEU A 387 -10.86 -18.35 -28.60
C LEU A 387 -9.75 -18.76 -29.58
N HIS A 388 -8.67 -19.32 -29.04
CA HIS A 388 -7.55 -19.89 -29.82
C HIS A 388 -7.09 -21.20 -29.18
N GLY A 389 -6.40 -22.07 -29.93
CA GLY A 389 -6.09 -23.48 -29.59
C GLY A 389 -5.08 -23.71 -28.45
N GLY A 390 -5.00 -22.80 -27.46
CA GLY A 390 -4.52 -23.17 -26.13
C GLY A 390 -5.60 -24.01 -25.45
N GLU A 391 -5.30 -25.26 -25.05
CA GLU A 391 -6.32 -26.21 -24.60
C GLU A 391 -7.30 -25.65 -23.54
N PRO A 392 -8.59 -26.07 -23.59
CA PRO A 392 -9.55 -25.89 -22.50
C PRO A 392 -9.11 -26.67 -21.24
N PRO A 393 -9.61 -26.32 -20.04
CA PRO A 393 -9.37 -27.13 -18.86
C PRO A 393 -9.81 -28.59 -19.13
N ALA A 394 -8.94 -29.53 -18.75
CA ALA A 394 -9.11 -30.96 -18.97
C ALA A 394 -10.57 -31.42 -18.77
N ARG A 395 -11.03 -32.29 -19.67
CA ARG A 395 -12.34 -32.97 -19.66
C ARG A 395 -12.76 -33.38 -18.25
N ASP A 396 -13.54 -32.51 -17.59
CA ASP A 396 -14.63 -32.82 -16.67
C ASP A 396 -15.32 -31.50 -16.27
N THR A 397 -16.49 -31.27 -16.90
CA THR A 397 -17.54 -30.31 -16.54
C THR A 397 -17.14 -28.84 -16.29
N GLY A 398 -17.07 -28.00 -17.33
CA GLY A 398 -17.06 -26.53 -17.20
C GLY A 398 -16.96 -25.77 -18.54
N PRO A 399 -17.42 -24.49 -18.63
CA PRO A 399 -17.38 -23.71 -19.87
C PRO A 399 -15.94 -23.33 -20.26
N PRO A 400 -15.67 -23.04 -21.55
CA PRO A 400 -14.33 -22.69 -22.02
C PRO A 400 -13.79 -21.44 -21.32
N MET A 401 -12.51 -21.48 -20.96
CA MET A 401 -11.80 -20.43 -20.23
C MET A 401 -10.88 -19.66 -21.18
N GLY A 402 -10.90 -18.32 -21.16
CA GLY A 402 -9.94 -17.49 -21.89
C GLY A 402 -8.54 -17.52 -21.26
N PRO A 403 -7.51 -16.92 -21.90
CA PRO A 403 -6.12 -16.97 -21.43
C PRO A 403 -5.86 -16.26 -20.08
N LEU A 404 -6.86 -15.58 -19.52
CA LEU A 404 -6.82 -15.00 -18.17
C LEU A 404 -7.46 -15.89 -17.09
N GLY A 405 -7.82 -17.13 -17.40
CA GLY A 405 -8.37 -18.07 -16.42
C GLY A 405 -9.68 -17.61 -15.77
N ARG A 406 -10.49 -16.81 -16.49
CA ARG A 406 -11.85 -16.42 -16.06
C ARG A 406 -12.90 -17.17 -16.88
N PRO A 407 -14.01 -17.59 -16.25
CA PRO A 407 -15.20 -18.03 -16.97
C PRO A 407 -15.72 -16.90 -17.85
N LEU A 408 -16.17 -17.24 -19.05
CA LEU A 408 -16.87 -16.32 -19.96
C LEU A 408 -18.08 -15.67 -19.27
N PRO A 409 -18.31 -14.35 -19.39
CA PRO A 409 -19.63 -13.81 -19.20
C PRO A 409 -20.56 -14.35 -20.31
N PRO A 410 -21.85 -14.60 -20.02
CA PRO A 410 -22.81 -15.07 -21.02
C PRO A 410 -22.93 -14.09 -22.18
N ALA A 411 -23.23 -14.61 -23.37
CA ALA A 411 -23.22 -13.94 -24.68
C ALA A 411 -24.17 -12.73 -24.87
N HIS A 412 -24.67 -12.13 -23.79
CA HIS A 412 -25.51 -10.93 -23.78
C HIS A 412 -24.85 -9.72 -23.08
N TRP A 413 -23.54 -9.76 -22.86
CA TRP A 413 -22.68 -8.62 -22.48
C TRP A 413 -21.67 -8.38 -23.60
#